data_AF-X0TPQ0-F1
#
_entry.id   AF-X0TPQ0-F1
#
_cell.length_a   1.000
_cell.length_b   1.000
_cell.length_c   1.000
_cell.angle_alpha   90.00
_cell.angle_beta   90.00
_cell.angle_gamma   90.00
#
_symmetry.space_group_name_H-M   'P 1'
#
loop_
_entity.id
_entity.type
_entity.pdbx_description
1 polymer ?
#
loop_
_entity_poly.entity_id
_entity_poly.type
_entity_poly.pdbx_seq_one_letter_code
_entity_poly.pdbx_strand_id
1 'polypeptide(L)'
;GLNSPFKDLERAVALGSSSWQLAMIAGPSIGGALYAATGRAGVVYAVCTSMALLAFASVLAIGKPPAAAEARKREPVSWSTVLAGLRYVWSNRPILGAISLDLFAVLLGGAVALLPIYARDILHIGPWGLGMLRSAPGIGAATTAFLLASYPLRRRAGIVMLACVLLFGLATIVFGLSKSFALSLVALLVLGASD
;
A
#
# COMPACT_ATOMS: atom_id res chain seq x y z
N GLY A 1 -26.35 -23.98 -0.78
CA GLY A 1 -25.42 -23.24 0.09
C GLY A 1 -24.96 -21.99 -0.62
N LEU A 2 -25.68 -20.88 -0.43
CA LEU A 2 -25.62 -19.66 -1.25
C LEU A 2 -25.19 -18.39 -0.47
N ASN A 3 -24.42 -18.56 0.60
CA ASN A 3 -23.66 -17.47 1.22
C ASN A 3 -22.20 -17.77 0.88
N SER A 4 -21.44 -17.00 0.10
CA SER A 4 -21.16 -15.57 0.32
C SER A 4 -20.13 -15.06 -0.72
N PRO A 5 -20.52 -14.66 -1.95
CA PRO A 5 -19.60 -14.04 -2.89
C PRO A 5 -18.87 -12.81 -2.31
N PHE A 6 -19.52 -12.10 -1.38
CA PHE A 6 -18.91 -11.00 -0.62
C PHE A 6 -17.74 -11.44 0.27
N LYS A 7 -17.80 -12.63 0.88
CA LYS A 7 -16.74 -13.13 1.77
C LYS A 7 -15.52 -13.59 0.97
N ASP A 8 -15.74 -14.16 -0.21
CA ASP A 8 -14.66 -14.51 -1.13
C ASP A 8 -14.01 -13.25 -1.72
N LEU A 9 -14.79 -12.21 -2.00
CA LEU A 9 -14.28 -10.91 -2.44
C LEU A 9 -13.47 -10.20 -1.34
N GLU A 10 -14.00 -10.12 -0.11
CA GLU A 10 -13.30 -9.54 1.04
C GLU A 10 -11.99 -10.29 1.33
N ARG A 11 -12.03 -11.63 1.28
CA ARG A 11 -10.83 -12.46 1.47
C ARG A 11 -9.83 -12.28 0.34
N ALA A 12 -10.28 -12.15 -0.91
CA ALA A 12 -9.42 -11.87 -2.06
C ALA A 12 -8.77 -10.49 -1.97
N VAL A 13 -9.53 -9.45 -1.58
CA VAL A 13 -9.00 -8.09 -1.36
C VAL A 13 -7.98 -8.11 -0.22
N ALA A 14 -8.30 -8.72 0.92
CA ALA A 14 -7.39 -8.83 2.05
C ALA A 14 -6.10 -9.60 1.69
N LEU A 15 -6.20 -10.70 0.95
CA LEU A 15 -5.05 -11.46 0.44
C LEU A 15 -4.23 -10.65 -0.55
N GLY A 16 -4.87 -9.89 -1.44
CA GLY A 16 -4.20 -8.99 -2.39
C GLY A 16 -3.40 -7.91 -1.66
N SER A 17 -4.02 -7.22 -0.70
CA SER A 17 -3.36 -6.20 0.12
C SER A 17 -2.20 -6.78 0.94
N SER A 18 -2.38 -7.95 1.55
CA SER A 18 -1.31 -8.62 2.31
C SER A 18 -0.15 -9.03 1.40
N SER A 19 -0.45 -9.55 0.21
CA SER A 19 0.56 -9.91 -0.79
C SER A 19 1.33 -8.68 -1.28
N TRP A 20 0.64 -7.55 -1.44
CA TRP A 20 1.26 -6.28 -1.83
C TRP A 20 2.24 -5.77 -0.78
N GLN A 21 1.84 -5.77 0.49
CA GLN A 21 2.73 -5.37 1.59
C GLN A 21 3.95 -6.29 1.70
N LEU A 22 3.74 -7.61 1.61
CA LEU A 22 4.84 -8.57 1.57
C LEU A 22 5.78 -8.32 0.40
N ALA A 23 5.26 -8.04 -0.80
CA ALA A 23 6.07 -7.73 -1.97
C ALA A 23 6.88 -6.43 -1.81
N MET A 24 6.29 -5.38 -1.23
CA MET A 24 6.97 -4.11 -0.97
C MET A 24 8.13 -4.25 0.04
N ILE A 25 8.04 -5.18 0.99
CA ILE A 25 9.07 -5.40 2.01
C ILE A 25 10.11 -6.41 1.52
N ALA A 26 9.67 -7.56 1.02
CA ALA A 26 10.53 -8.65 0.60
C ALA A 26 11.27 -8.32 -0.71
N GLY A 27 10.63 -7.62 -1.65
CA GLY A 27 11.20 -7.30 -2.96
C GLY A 27 12.53 -6.55 -2.88
N PRO A 28 12.59 -5.36 -2.24
CA PRO A 28 13.83 -4.62 -2.07
C PRO A 28 14.86 -5.37 -1.24
N SER A 29 14.43 -6.10 -0.20
CA SER A 29 15.32 -6.86 0.68
C SER A 29 16.05 -7.99 -0.07
N ILE A 30 15.30 -8.79 -0.83
CA ILE A 30 15.84 -9.88 -1.64
C ILE A 30 16.68 -9.30 -2.79
N GLY A 31 16.20 -8.26 -3.48
CA GLY A 31 16.94 -7.61 -4.56
C GLY A 31 18.26 -7.01 -4.11
N GLY A 32 18.28 -6.36 -2.95
CA GLY A 32 19.48 -5.79 -2.33
C GLY A 32 20.47 -6.85 -1.86
N ALA A 33 20.00 -7.93 -1.21
CA ALA A 33 20.86 -9.04 -0.80
C ALA A 33 21.47 -9.76 -2.01
N LEU A 34 20.69 -9.96 -3.07
CA LEU A 34 21.15 -10.58 -4.31
C LEU A 34 22.19 -9.69 -5.02
N TYR A 35 21.98 -8.38 -5.04
CA TYR A 35 22.94 -7.42 -5.56
C TYR A 35 24.24 -7.42 -4.75
N ALA A 36 24.16 -7.40 -3.42
CA ALA A 36 25.32 -7.41 -2.53
C ALA A 36 26.15 -8.70 -2.65
N ALA A 37 25.49 -9.85 -2.82
CA ALA A 37 26.17 -11.14 -2.98
C ALA A 37 26.83 -11.32 -4.35
N THR A 38 26.23 -10.78 -5.42
CA THR A 38 26.70 -11.01 -6.80
C THR A 38 27.49 -9.85 -7.39
N GLY A 39 27.37 -8.64 -6.83
CA GLY A 39 27.96 -7.41 -7.36
C GLY A 39 27.47 -7.03 -8.77
N ARG A 40 26.45 -7.72 -9.29
CA ARG A 40 26.04 -7.67 -10.70
C ARG A 40 24.57 -7.33 -10.81
N ALA A 41 24.29 -6.11 -11.27
CA ALA A 41 22.91 -5.65 -11.53
C ALA A 41 22.15 -6.60 -12.48
N GLY A 42 22.84 -7.19 -13.46
CA GLY A 42 22.24 -8.11 -14.43
C GLY A 42 21.58 -9.34 -13.80
N VAL A 43 22.11 -9.87 -12.70
CA VAL A 43 21.52 -11.04 -12.02
C VAL A 43 20.20 -10.67 -11.35
N VAL A 44 20.14 -9.49 -10.74
CA VAL A 44 18.90 -8.97 -10.13
C VAL A 44 17.83 -8.78 -11.19
N TYR A 45 18.16 -8.16 -12.33
CA TYR A 45 17.21 -7.98 -13.42
C TYR A 45 16.74 -9.30 -14.03
N ALA A 46 17.63 -10.30 -14.17
CA ALA A 46 17.26 -11.62 -14.67
C ALA A 46 16.26 -12.32 -13.73
N VAL A 47 16.49 -12.24 -12.41
CA VAL A 47 15.57 -12.80 -11.40
C VAL A 47 14.23 -12.08 -11.39
N CYS A 48 14.22 -10.74 -11.46
CA CYS A 48 12.96 -9.99 -11.55
C CYS A 48 12.18 -10.34 -12.83
N THR A 49 12.87 -10.48 -13.96
CA THR A 49 12.24 -10.81 -15.25
C THR A 49 11.67 -12.22 -15.24
N SER A 50 12.37 -13.20 -14.66
CA SER A 50 11.86 -14.58 -14.56
C SER A 50 10.66 -14.68 -13.64
N MET A 51 10.65 -13.98 -12.51
CA MET A 51 9.47 -13.90 -11.63
C MET A 51 8.28 -13.24 -12.33
N ALA A 52 8.50 -12.17 -13.10
CA ALA A 52 7.45 -11.51 -13.86
C ALA A 52 6.86 -12.44 -14.95
N LEU A 53 7.71 -13.18 -15.66
CA LEU A 53 7.27 -14.17 -16.65
C LEU A 53 6.48 -15.31 -16.02
N LEU A 54 6.90 -15.80 -14.85
CA LEU A 54 6.17 -16.82 -14.09
C LEU A 54 4.80 -16.30 -13.63
N ALA A 55 4.73 -15.07 -13.13
CA ALA A 55 3.46 -14.44 -12.76
C ALA A 55 2.54 -14.29 -13.98
N PHE A 56 3.08 -13.85 -15.12
CA PHE A 56 2.34 -13.73 -16.37
C PHE A 56 1.81 -15.10 -16.85
N ALA A 57 2.65 -16.14 -16.85
CA ALA A 57 2.25 -17.49 -17.20
C ALA A 57 1.18 -18.05 -16.23
N SER A 58 1.31 -17.76 -14.94
CA SER A 58 0.34 -18.16 -13.91
C SER A 58 -1.03 -17.51 -14.16
N VAL A 59 -1.06 -16.22 -14.52
CA VAL A 59 -2.30 -15.52 -14.87
C VAL A 59 -2.94 -16.12 -16.13
N LEU A 60 -2.14 -16.48 -17.13
CA LEU A 60 -2.64 -17.16 -18.34
C LEU A 60 -3.19 -18.57 -18.04
N ALA A 61 -2.65 -19.24 -17.01
CA ALA A 61 -3.10 -20.56 -16.57
C ALA A 61 -4.38 -20.51 -15.71
N ILE A 62 -4.79 -19.32 -15.24
CA ILE A 62 -6.10 -19.17 -14.58
C ILE A 62 -7.18 -19.38 -15.65
N GLY A 63 -7.82 -20.56 -15.60
CA GLY A 63 -8.94 -20.88 -16.46
C GLY A 63 -10.04 -19.83 -16.36
N LYS A 64 -10.68 -19.53 -17.50
CA LYS A 64 -11.81 -18.59 -17.55
C LYS A 64 -12.83 -18.97 -16.46
N PRO A 65 -13.23 -18.03 -15.58
CA PRO A 65 -14.22 -18.36 -14.55
C PRO A 65 -15.48 -18.91 -15.23
N PRO A 66 -16.11 -19.95 -14.66
CA PRO A 66 -17.33 -20.49 -15.21
C PRO A 66 -18.33 -19.35 -15.40
N ALA A 67 -18.84 -19.21 -16.62
CA ALA A 67 -19.84 -18.24 -17.00
C ALA A 67 -21.18 -18.58 -16.36
N ALA A 68 -21.25 -18.49 -15.03
CA ALA A 68 -22.42 -18.78 -14.21
C ALA A 68 -22.38 -17.77 -13.05
N ALA A 69 -23.24 -16.78 -12.93
CA ALA A 69 -24.58 -16.62 -13.46
C ALA A 69 -24.78 -15.16 -13.87
N GLU A 70 -25.50 -14.97 -14.98
CA GLU A 70 -25.88 -13.68 -15.53
C GLU A 70 -24.71 -12.79 -15.94
N ALA A 71 -24.47 -12.77 -17.24
CA ALA A 71 -24.25 -11.51 -17.92
C ALA A 71 -25.42 -10.56 -17.59
N ARG A 72 -25.41 -9.95 -16.40
CA ARG A 72 -25.98 -8.62 -16.22
C ARG A 72 -25.24 -7.83 -17.27
N LYS A 73 -25.91 -7.61 -18.41
CA LYS A 73 -25.37 -7.06 -19.66
C LYS A 73 -24.16 -6.20 -19.29
N ARG A 74 -22.95 -6.72 -19.51
CA ARG A 74 -21.75 -5.89 -19.40
C ARG A 74 -21.98 -4.83 -20.46
N GLU A 75 -22.58 -3.71 -20.06
CA GLU A 75 -22.64 -2.54 -20.91
C GLU A 75 -21.18 -2.33 -21.32
N PRO A 76 -20.92 -2.18 -22.63
CA PRO A 76 -19.56 -1.87 -23.08
C PRO A 76 -19.10 -0.68 -22.23
N VAL A 77 -17.89 -0.78 -21.66
CA VAL A 77 -17.33 0.26 -20.79
C VAL A 77 -17.43 1.57 -21.57
N SER A 78 -18.46 2.34 -21.24
CA SER A 78 -18.83 3.55 -21.94
C SER A 78 -18.43 4.71 -21.05
N TRP A 79 -18.22 5.87 -21.67
CA TRP A 79 -18.08 7.11 -20.94
C TRP A 79 -19.21 7.32 -19.93
N SER A 80 -20.42 6.82 -20.21
CA SER A 80 -21.54 6.83 -19.28
C SER A 80 -21.30 6.00 -18.01
N THR A 81 -20.63 4.85 -18.11
CA THR A 81 -20.31 3.99 -16.97
C THR A 81 -19.22 4.61 -16.10
N VAL A 82 -18.21 5.22 -16.72
CA VAL A 82 -17.15 5.96 -16.01
C VAL A 82 -17.72 7.19 -15.31
N LEU A 83 -18.54 7.98 -16.02
CA LEU A 83 -19.25 9.12 -15.42
C LEU A 83 -20.21 8.69 -14.31
N ALA A 84 -20.88 7.53 -14.44
CA ALA A 84 -21.75 7.01 -13.39
C ALA A 84 -20.95 6.67 -12.12
N GLY A 85 -19.77 6.06 -12.26
CA GLY A 85 -18.85 5.83 -11.14
C GLY A 85 -18.39 7.14 -10.49
N LEU A 86 -17.99 8.13 -11.30
CA LEU A 86 -17.57 9.44 -10.80
C LEU A 86 -18.71 10.18 -10.08
N ARG A 87 -19.92 10.12 -10.65
CA ARG A 87 -21.14 10.70 -10.07
C ARG A 87 -21.57 9.98 -8.80
N TYR A 88 -21.34 8.67 -8.70
CA TYR A 88 -21.56 7.90 -7.49
C TYR A 88 -20.59 8.33 -6.37
N VAL A 89 -19.30 8.47 -6.68
CA VAL A 89 -18.31 8.99 -5.72
C VAL A 89 -18.71 10.39 -5.26
N TRP A 90 -19.13 11.27 -6.18
CA TRP A 90 -19.59 12.62 -5.86
C TRP A 90 -20.87 12.67 -5.03
N SER A 91 -21.78 11.71 -5.23
CA SER A 91 -23.06 11.65 -4.50
C SER A 91 -22.90 11.04 -3.11
N ASN A 92 -21.90 10.18 -2.90
CA ASN A 92 -21.66 9.51 -1.63
C ASN A 92 -20.60 10.26 -0.80
N ARG A 93 -21.07 11.18 0.05
CA ARG A 93 -20.21 11.96 0.96
C ARG A 93 -19.20 11.14 1.78
N PRO A 94 -19.53 9.94 2.31
CA PRO A 94 -18.53 9.14 3.04
C PRO A 94 -17.37 8.67 2.15
N ILE A 95 -17.67 8.26 0.91
CA ILE A 95 -16.69 7.76 -0.05
C ILE A 95 -15.83 8.92 -0.58
N LEU A 96 -16.48 10.04 -0.93
CA LEU A 96 -15.78 11.25 -1.32
C LEU A 96 -14.85 11.72 -0.20
N GLY A 97 -15.33 11.73 1.05
CA GLY A 97 -14.54 12.09 2.22
C GLY A 97 -13.32 11.20 2.39
N ALA A 98 -13.47 9.88 2.28
CA ALA A 98 -12.35 8.94 2.37
C ALA A 98 -11.31 9.16 1.25
N ILE A 99 -11.75 9.28 -0.01
CA ILE A 99 -10.84 9.47 -1.16
C ILE A 99 -10.15 10.84 -1.11
N SER A 100 -10.87 11.91 -0.79
CA SER A 100 -10.28 13.24 -0.67
C SER A 100 -9.26 13.31 0.47
N LEU A 101 -9.58 12.64 1.58
CA LEU A 101 -8.70 12.60 2.75
C LEU A 101 -7.44 11.77 2.47
N ASP A 102 -7.56 10.64 1.76
CA ASP A 102 -6.45 9.84 1.25
C ASP A 102 -5.53 10.63 0.30
N LEU A 103 -6.12 11.31 -0.69
CA LEU A 103 -5.36 12.17 -1.62
C LEU A 103 -4.64 13.30 -0.90
N PHE A 104 -5.27 13.93 0.10
CA PHE A 104 -4.65 14.98 0.89
C PHE A 104 -3.50 14.44 1.75
N ALA A 105 -3.69 13.26 2.35
CA ALA A 105 -2.69 12.55 3.12
C ALA A 105 -1.47 12.19 2.25
N VAL A 106 -1.67 11.62 1.06
CA VAL A 106 -0.58 11.29 0.12
C VAL A 106 0.12 12.55 -0.40
N LEU A 107 -0.63 13.62 -0.69
CA LEU A 107 -0.06 14.90 -1.15
C LEU A 107 0.86 15.51 -0.08
N LEU A 108 0.47 15.46 1.19
CA LEU A 108 1.30 15.86 2.33
C LEU A 108 2.46 14.87 2.55
N GLY A 109 2.22 13.58 2.33
CA GLY A 109 3.22 12.51 2.36
C GLY A 109 4.31 12.66 1.30
N GLY A 110 4.09 13.46 0.25
CA GLY A 110 5.10 13.89 -0.71
C GLY A 110 6.33 14.54 -0.08
N ALA A 111 6.26 15.02 1.16
CA ALA A 111 7.42 15.45 1.94
C ALA A 111 8.45 14.31 2.15
N VAL A 112 8.01 13.04 2.15
CA VAL A 112 8.86 11.84 2.19
C VAL A 112 9.65 11.68 0.88
N ALA A 113 9.21 12.26 -0.24
CA ALA A 113 10.01 12.29 -1.46
C ALA A 113 11.20 13.27 -1.37
N LEU A 114 11.12 14.27 -0.49
CA LEU A 114 12.22 15.21 -0.18
C LEU A 114 13.16 14.70 0.91
N LEU A 115 12.87 13.54 1.49
CA LEU A 115 13.66 12.88 2.52
C LEU A 115 15.16 12.68 2.16
N PRO A 116 15.56 12.48 0.88
CA PRO A 116 16.97 12.47 0.50
C PRO A 116 17.69 13.81 0.73
N ILE A 117 17.01 14.93 0.50
CA ILE A 117 17.52 16.28 0.76
C ILE A 117 17.53 16.55 2.27
N TYR A 118 16.48 16.11 2.98
CA TYR A 118 16.40 16.24 4.44
C TYR A 118 17.50 15.44 5.18
N ALA A 119 17.77 14.21 4.77
CA ALA A 119 18.80 13.37 5.38
C ALA A 119 20.22 13.87 5.08
N ARG A 120 20.44 14.46 3.89
CA ARG A 120 21.75 14.93 3.44
C ARG A 120 22.09 16.34 3.94
N ASP A 121 21.13 17.27 3.89
CA ASP A 121 21.37 18.70 4.14
C ASP A 121 20.91 19.17 5.53
N ILE A 122 19.97 18.47 6.18
CA ILE A 122 19.41 18.88 7.48
C ILE A 122 19.88 17.95 8.61
N LEU A 123 19.83 16.64 8.40
CA LEU A 123 20.05 15.65 9.47
C LEU A 123 21.49 15.09 9.53
N HIS A 124 22.34 15.35 8.52
CA HIS A 124 23.75 14.92 8.46
C HIS A 124 23.98 13.42 8.71
N ILE A 125 23.03 12.57 8.32
CA ILE A 125 23.09 11.12 8.59
C ILE A 125 23.62 10.38 7.38
N GLY A 126 24.52 9.43 7.64
CA GLY A 126 25.07 8.56 6.60
C GLY A 126 24.02 7.62 5.96
N PRO A 127 24.44 6.86 4.93
CA PRO A 127 23.58 5.94 4.16
C PRO A 127 22.77 4.95 5.02
N TRP A 128 23.32 4.57 6.18
CA TRP A 128 22.67 3.68 7.15
C TRP A 128 21.37 4.27 7.74
N GLY A 129 21.37 5.56 8.12
CA GLY A 129 20.20 6.22 8.68
C GLY A 129 19.08 6.40 7.64
N LEU A 130 19.46 6.68 6.39
CA LEU A 130 18.52 6.76 5.26
C LEU A 130 17.83 5.42 4.99
N GLY A 131 18.57 4.31 5.10
CA GLY A 131 18.00 2.97 5.02
C GLY A 131 16.97 2.72 6.10
N MET A 132 17.29 3.05 7.36
CA MET A 132 16.36 2.89 8.49
C MET A 132 15.09 3.72 8.33
N LEU A 133 15.18 4.99 7.91
CA LEU A 133 13.98 5.80 7.65
C LEU A 133 13.15 5.24 6.50
N ARG A 134 13.77 4.71 5.44
CA ARG A 134 13.03 4.18 4.29
C ARG A 134 12.34 2.85 4.59
N SER A 135 12.91 2.05 5.50
CA SER A 135 12.31 0.78 5.97
C SER A 135 11.23 0.98 7.03
N ALA A 136 11.25 2.10 7.76
CA ALA A 136 10.31 2.37 8.86
C ALA A 136 8.82 2.26 8.46
N PRO A 137 8.33 2.86 7.35
CA PRO A 137 6.93 2.70 6.94
C PRO A 137 6.57 1.24 6.65
N GLY A 138 7.45 0.51 5.98
CA GLY A 138 7.24 -0.91 5.68
C GLY A 138 7.10 -1.77 6.94
N ILE A 139 7.90 -1.50 7.98
CA ILE A 139 7.81 -2.19 9.27
C ILE A 139 6.48 -1.85 9.97
N GLY A 140 6.05 -0.59 9.92
CA GLY A 140 4.77 -0.15 10.49
C GLY A 140 3.57 -0.86 9.82
N ALA A 141 3.59 -0.94 8.50
CA ALA A 141 2.56 -1.63 7.72
C ALA A 141 2.51 -3.13 8.03
N ALA A 142 3.67 -3.80 8.03
CA ALA A 142 3.74 -5.23 8.36
C ALA A 142 3.22 -5.54 9.78
N THR A 143 3.58 -4.70 10.75
CA THR A 143 3.13 -4.86 12.13
C THR A 143 1.62 -4.75 12.21
N THR A 144 1.04 -3.76 11.52
CA THR A 144 -0.41 -3.53 11.52
C THR A 144 -1.16 -4.64 10.79
N ALA A 145 -0.63 -5.15 9.67
CA ALA A 145 -1.23 -6.29 8.99
C ALA A 145 -1.21 -7.56 9.83
N PHE A 146 -0.12 -7.83 10.56
CA PHE A 146 -0.05 -8.94 11.51
C PHE A 146 -1.07 -8.77 12.65
N LEU A 147 -1.22 -7.56 13.17
CA LEU A 147 -2.21 -7.22 14.19
C LEU A 147 -3.64 -7.40 13.68
N LEU A 148 -3.97 -6.92 12.47
CA LEU A 148 -5.28 -7.08 11.85
C LEU A 148 -5.59 -8.55 11.49
N ALA A 149 -4.58 -9.32 11.09
CA ALA A 149 -4.73 -10.75 10.85
C ALA A 149 -5.11 -11.50 12.15
N SER A 150 -4.56 -11.06 13.28
CA SER A 150 -4.86 -11.62 14.61
C SER A 150 -6.16 -11.06 15.20
N TYR A 151 -6.47 -9.79 14.95
CA TYR A 151 -7.60 -9.04 15.46
C TYR A 151 -8.37 -8.36 14.32
N PRO A 152 -9.21 -9.12 13.59
CA PRO A 152 -9.97 -8.57 12.47
C PRO A 152 -10.95 -7.50 12.94
N LEU A 153 -10.97 -6.38 12.23
CA LEU A 153 -11.86 -5.24 12.49
C LEU A 153 -13.33 -5.64 12.29
N ARG A 154 -14.00 -6.05 13.37
CA ARG A 154 -15.38 -6.54 13.34
C ARG A 154 -16.46 -5.48 13.56
N ARG A 155 -16.12 -4.29 14.09
CA ARG A 155 -17.08 -3.18 14.32
C ARG A 155 -16.43 -1.80 14.13
N ARG A 156 -17.21 -0.85 13.60
CA ARG A 156 -16.85 0.57 13.40
C ARG A 156 -15.68 0.85 12.44
N ALA A 157 -15.53 0.06 11.37
CA ALA A 157 -14.50 0.27 10.35
C ALA A 157 -14.42 1.73 9.85
N GLY A 158 -15.56 2.41 9.66
CA GLY A 158 -15.57 3.82 9.24
C GLY A 158 -14.94 4.79 10.24
N ILE A 159 -15.12 4.59 11.55
CA ILE A 159 -14.50 5.45 12.58
C ILE A 159 -13.01 5.12 12.71
N VAL A 160 -12.64 3.84 12.61
CA VAL A 160 -11.24 3.43 12.62
C VAL A 160 -10.50 3.98 11.41
N MET A 161 -11.08 3.93 10.21
CA MET A 161 -10.51 4.58 9.02
C MET A 161 -10.29 6.07 9.26
N LEU A 162 -11.28 6.78 9.81
CA LEU A 162 -11.16 8.21 10.07
C LEU A 162 -10.05 8.53 11.09
N ALA A 163 -9.91 7.68 12.11
CA ALA A 163 -8.84 7.77 13.10
C ALA A 163 -7.46 7.48 12.49
N CYS A 164 -7.34 6.45 11.65
CA CYS A 164 -6.11 6.10 10.91
C CYS A 164 -5.65 7.28 10.05
N VAL A 165 -6.54 7.93 9.30
CA VAL A 165 -6.10 9.04 8.47
C VAL A 165 -5.74 10.29 9.29
N LEU A 166 -6.44 10.56 10.39
CA LEU A 166 -6.03 11.59 11.35
C LEU A 166 -4.61 11.32 11.88
N LEU A 167 -4.32 10.07 12.23
CA LEU A 167 -3.01 9.64 12.71
C LEU A 167 -1.94 9.79 11.61
N PHE A 168 -2.25 9.39 10.38
CA PHE A 168 -1.38 9.52 9.22
C PHE A 168 -1.02 11.00 8.95
N GLY A 169 -2.02 11.88 8.95
CA GLY A 169 -1.82 13.32 8.75
C GLY A 169 -0.98 13.95 9.85
N LEU A 170 -1.24 13.62 11.11
CA LEU A 170 -0.44 14.08 12.25
C LEU A 170 1.00 13.57 12.18
N ALA A 171 1.20 12.29 11.87
CA ALA A 171 2.52 11.69 11.71
C ALA A 171 3.31 12.38 10.57
N THR A 172 2.63 12.72 9.48
CA THR A 172 3.24 13.45 8.35
C THR A 172 3.67 14.87 8.75
N ILE A 173 2.84 15.60 9.50
CA ILE A 173 3.18 16.94 10.00
C ILE A 173 4.36 16.87 10.97
N VAL A 174 4.32 15.93 11.92
CA VAL A 174 5.41 15.70 12.89
C VAL A 174 6.71 15.35 12.17
N PHE A 175 6.64 14.50 11.14
CA PHE A 175 7.79 14.16 10.32
C PHE A 175 8.37 15.39 9.60
N GLY A 176 7.52 16.21 8.97
CA GLY A 176 7.95 17.41 8.23
C GLY A 176 8.54 18.53 9.10
N LEU A 177 8.11 18.61 10.37
CA LEU A 177 8.64 19.55 11.37
C LEU A 177 9.81 18.97 12.18
N SER A 178 10.04 17.67 12.12
CA SER A 178 11.06 16.99 12.90
C SER A 178 12.47 17.34 12.43
N LYS A 179 13.32 17.74 13.38
CA LYS A 179 14.77 17.87 13.19
C LYS A 179 15.56 16.76 13.89
N SER A 180 14.89 15.73 14.41
CA SER A 180 15.50 14.62 15.16
C SER A 180 15.26 13.29 14.45
N PHE A 181 16.34 12.51 14.27
CA PHE A 181 16.31 11.20 13.63
C PHE A 181 15.30 10.24 14.29
N ALA A 182 15.31 10.14 15.61
CA ALA A 182 14.43 9.25 16.35
C ALA A 182 12.95 9.64 16.18
N LEU A 183 12.67 10.94 16.17
CA LEU A 183 11.31 11.46 16.02
C LEU A 183 10.77 11.21 14.60
N SER A 184 11.63 11.39 13.59
CA SER A 184 11.31 11.08 12.20
C SER A 184 11.10 9.57 11.97
N LEU A 185 11.91 8.72 12.61
CA LEU A 185 11.76 7.26 12.54
C LEU A 185 10.42 6.80 13.13
N VAL A 186 10.06 7.30 14.31
CA VAL A 186 8.77 6.99 14.96
C VAL A 186 7.60 7.52 14.14
N ALA A 187 7.70 8.74 13.60
CA ALA A 187 6.66 9.30 12.74
C ALA A 187 6.43 8.45 11.49
N LEU A 188 7.50 7.96 10.84
CA LEU A 188 7.40 7.10 9.66
C LEU A 188 6.84 5.71 9.97
N LEU A 189 7.18 5.14 11.14
CA LEU A 189 6.57 3.89 11.63
C LEU A 189 5.06 4.06 11.82
N VAL A 190 4.64 5.14 12.47
CA VAL A 190 3.21 5.45 12.71
C VAL A 190 2.49 5.71 11.40
N LEU A 191 3.14 6.42 10.47
CA LEU A 191 2.60 6.70 9.14
C LEU A 191 2.33 5.39 8.38
N GLY A 192 3.31 4.48 8.32
CA GLY A 192 3.11 3.18 7.66
C GLY A 192 2.14 2.25 8.40
N ALA A 193 1.97 2.40 9.71
CA ALA A 193 0.98 1.66 10.48
C ALA A 193 -0.46 2.18 10.29
N SER A 194 -0.62 3.39 9.74
CA SER A 194 -1.92 4.05 9.56
C SER A 194 -2.43 4.00 8.12
N ASP A 195 -1.61 3.48 7.22
CA ASP A 195 -1.90 3.21 5.81
C ASP A 195 -2.63 1.85 5.65
#